data_AF-A0A952WCQ4-F1
#
_entry.id   AF-A0A952WCQ4-F1
#
_cell.length_a   1.000
_cell.length_b   1.000
_cell.length_c   1.000
_cell.angle_alpha   90.00
_cell.angle_beta   90.00
_cell.angle_gamma   90.00
#
_symmetry.space_group_name_H-M   'P 1'
#
loop_
_entity.id
_entity.type
_entity.pdbx_description
1 polymer ?
#
loop_
_entity_poly.entity_id
_entity_poly.type
_entity_poly.pdbx_seq_one_letter_code
_entity_poly.pdbx_strand_id
1 'polypeptide(L)'
;MKWFWIVGAALLLAACSRDGPKLGSQPYAGPPLSIESTPPRHTIILTAPSAGWSLSLDRATRGFDRTDVFITIRRPDPAYMHAQVVSTHRMDSSVDSSTPIRLLARILEAQERPLRQPFNPVQQPTP
;
A
#
# COMPACT_ATOMS: atom_id res chain seq x y z
N MET A 1 -24.45 -60.75 12.39
CA MET A 1 -23.90 -60.05 11.20
C MET A 1 -24.85 -58.93 10.81
N LYS A 2 -24.60 -57.68 11.19
CA LYS A 2 -25.29 -56.50 10.65
C LYS A 2 -24.32 -55.32 10.71
N TRP A 3 -24.09 -54.74 9.54
CA TRP A 3 -23.06 -53.75 9.21
C TRP A 3 -23.25 -52.40 9.92
N PHE A 4 -22.12 -51.84 10.36
CA PHE A 4 -21.93 -50.44 10.70
C PHE A 4 -21.91 -49.58 9.43
N TRP A 5 -22.75 -48.56 9.34
CA TRP A 5 -22.56 -47.44 8.40
C TRP A 5 -22.01 -46.24 9.18
N ILE A 6 -20.71 -45.99 9.04
CA ILE A 6 -20.06 -44.76 9.49
C ILE A 6 -20.28 -43.71 8.41
N VAL A 7 -21.15 -42.73 8.68
CA VAL A 7 -21.27 -41.53 7.86
C VAL A 7 -20.09 -40.62 8.20
N GLY A 8 -18.99 -40.76 7.44
CA GLY A 8 -17.82 -39.91 7.54
C GLY A 8 -18.10 -38.53 6.95
N ALA A 9 -18.38 -37.55 7.80
CA ALA A 9 -18.47 -36.14 7.42
C ALA A 9 -17.05 -35.58 7.20
N ALA A 10 -16.56 -35.68 5.96
CA ALA A 10 -15.34 -35.01 5.52
C ALA A 10 -15.60 -33.51 5.36
N LEU A 11 -15.40 -32.74 6.44
CA LEU A 11 -15.34 -31.27 6.40
C LEU A 11 -14.11 -30.84 5.61
N LEU A 12 -14.34 -30.51 4.33
CA LEU A 12 -13.39 -29.84 3.45
C LEU A 12 -13.07 -28.46 4.04
N LEU A 13 -11.95 -28.37 4.76
CA LEU A 13 -11.30 -27.10 5.07
C LEU A 13 -10.79 -26.51 3.76
N ALA A 14 -11.66 -25.77 3.06
CA ALA A 14 -11.27 -24.89 1.97
C ALA A 14 -10.36 -23.81 2.56
N ALA A 15 -9.05 -24.06 2.49
CA ALA A 15 -8.02 -23.09 2.83
C ALA A 15 -8.11 -21.93 1.84
N CYS A 16 -8.88 -20.90 2.21
CA CYS A 16 -8.85 -19.61 1.55
C CYS A 16 -7.50 -18.95 1.81
N SER A 17 -6.50 -19.30 1.01
CA SER A 17 -5.23 -18.55 0.93
C SER A 17 -5.56 -17.18 0.34
N ARG A 18 -5.83 -16.20 1.21
CA ARG A 18 -5.85 -14.79 0.81
C ARG A 18 -4.43 -14.41 0.45
N ASP A 19 -4.14 -14.32 -0.83
CA ASP A 19 -2.91 -13.71 -1.32
C ASP A 19 -2.82 -12.29 -0.73
N GLY A 20 -1.86 -12.11 0.17
CA GLY A 20 -1.54 -10.80 0.73
C GLY A 20 -0.95 -9.87 -0.33
N PRO A 21 -0.81 -8.57 -0.03
CA PRO A 21 -0.05 -7.68 -0.90
C PRO A 21 1.36 -8.24 -1.11
N LYS A 22 1.80 -8.33 -2.36
CA LYS A 22 3.16 -8.76 -2.68
C LYS A 22 4.14 -7.70 -2.19
N LEU A 23 5.09 -8.10 -1.36
CA LEU A 23 6.17 -7.22 -0.90
C LEU A 23 7.38 -7.39 -1.81
N GLY A 24 7.96 -6.27 -2.22
CA GLY A 24 9.23 -6.23 -2.93
C GLY A 24 10.38 -6.14 -1.95
N SER A 25 11.54 -6.66 -2.34
CA SER A 25 12.76 -6.60 -1.55
C SER A 25 13.59 -5.33 -1.79
N GLN A 26 13.25 -4.56 -2.82
CA GLN A 26 13.99 -3.36 -3.22
C GLN A 26 13.41 -2.12 -2.52
N PRO A 27 14.23 -1.13 -2.17
CA PRO A 27 13.73 0.16 -1.71
C PRO A 27 12.84 0.84 -2.76
N TYR A 28 11.88 1.62 -2.30
CA TYR A 28 11.07 2.47 -3.18
C TYR A 28 11.95 3.49 -3.93
N ALA A 29 11.77 3.58 -5.25
CA ALA A 29 12.60 4.39 -6.16
C ALA A 29 11.79 5.46 -6.92
N GLY A 30 10.66 5.91 -6.37
CA GLY A 30 9.81 6.93 -6.99
C GLY A 30 10.05 8.34 -6.48
N PRO A 31 9.11 9.27 -6.77
CA PRO A 31 9.20 10.63 -6.25
C PRO A 31 9.26 10.64 -4.71
N PRO A 32 9.95 11.62 -4.10
CA PRO A 32 10.12 11.70 -2.65
C PRO A 32 8.81 11.58 -1.88
N LEU A 33 8.85 10.78 -0.82
CA LEU A 33 7.77 10.60 0.14
C LEU A 33 8.25 11.00 1.53
N SER A 34 7.45 11.75 2.25
CA SER A 34 7.65 12.04 3.66
C SER A 34 6.38 11.75 4.47
N ILE A 35 6.56 11.63 5.79
CA ILE A 35 5.47 11.38 6.73
C ILE A 35 5.53 12.46 7.79
N GLU A 36 4.45 13.21 7.91
CA GLU A 36 4.22 14.11 9.02
C GLU A 36 3.29 13.41 10.01
N SER A 37 3.68 13.36 11.29
CA SER A 37 2.89 12.72 12.35
C SER A 37 2.37 13.79 13.29
N THR A 38 1.21 14.38 12.95
CA THR A 38 0.54 15.39 13.76
C THR A 38 -0.80 14.86 14.26
N PRO A 39 -1.14 15.00 15.55
CA PRO A 39 -2.43 14.54 16.04
C PRO A 39 -3.59 15.11 15.21
N PRO A 40 -4.59 14.28 14.83
CA PRO A 40 -4.80 12.90 15.27
C PRO A 40 -4.23 11.80 14.36
N ARG A 41 -3.60 12.12 13.21
CA ARG A 41 -3.31 11.13 12.15
C ARG A 41 -1.96 11.36 11.48
N HIS A 42 -1.39 10.32 10.88
CA HIS A 42 -0.25 10.53 9.99
C HIS A 42 -0.71 11.11 8.66
N THR A 43 -0.02 12.14 8.17
CA THR A 43 -0.17 12.69 6.81
C THR A 43 1.00 12.23 5.96
N ILE A 44 0.70 11.57 4.85
CA ILE A 44 1.68 11.13 3.85
C ILE A 44 1.78 12.22 2.79
N ILE A 45 3.01 12.64 2.50
CA ILE A 45 3.30 13.73 1.58
C ILE A 45 4.14 13.21 0.42
N LEU A 46 3.63 13.38 -0.79
CA LEU A 46 4.34 13.09 -2.04
C LEU A 46 4.78 14.41 -2.67
N THR A 47 6.07 14.55 -2.92
CA THR A 47 6.61 15.64 -3.74
C THR A 47 6.91 15.12 -5.14
N ALA A 48 6.02 15.41 -6.09
CA ALA A 48 6.12 14.93 -7.45
C ALA A 48 6.85 15.94 -8.35
N PRO A 49 7.63 15.48 -9.35
CA PRO A 49 8.43 16.36 -10.21
C PRO A 49 7.60 17.15 -11.24
N SER A 50 6.35 16.75 -11.48
CA SER A 50 5.43 17.37 -12.42
C SER A 50 4.00 17.29 -11.90
N ALA A 51 3.08 18.04 -12.50
CA ALA A 51 1.66 17.83 -12.29
C ALA A 51 1.18 16.46 -12.85
N GLY A 52 -0.01 16.03 -12.46
CA GLY A 52 -0.70 14.85 -13.01
C GLY A 52 -0.41 13.53 -12.29
N TRP A 53 0.50 13.52 -11.30
CA TRP A 53 0.65 12.38 -10.41
C TRP A 53 -0.58 12.23 -9.51
N SER A 54 -0.89 11.00 -9.11
CA SER A 54 -1.91 10.75 -8.10
C SER A 54 -1.40 9.81 -7.01
N LEU A 55 -1.94 9.99 -5.81
CA LEU A 55 -1.60 9.27 -4.59
C LEU A 55 -2.89 8.67 -4.02
N SER A 56 -2.88 7.37 -3.72
CA SER A 56 -4.00 6.67 -3.11
C SER A 56 -3.57 5.76 -1.96
N LEU A 57 -4.43 5.66 -0.95
CA LEU A 57 -4.30 4.69 0.13
C LEU A 57 -5.00 3.40 -0.29
N ASP A 58 -4.26 2.31 -0.40
CA ASP A 58 -4.84 1.03 -0.79
C ASP A 58 -5.39 0.31 0.44
N ARG A 59 -4.57 0.23 1.49
CA ARG A 59 -4.98 -0.35 2.78
C ARG A 59 -3.98 -0.03 3.89
N ALA A 60 -4.44 -0.20 5.12
CA ALA A 60 -3.59 -0.28 6.31
C ALA A 60 -3.75 -1.66 6.96
N THR A 61 -2.64 -2.31 7.27
CA THR A 61 -2.64 -3.62 7.95
C THR A 61 -1.94 -3.48 9.28
N ARG A 62 -2.67 -3.73 10.37
CA ARG A 62 -2.12 -3.67 11.72
C ARG A 62 -1.17 -4.87 11.93
N GLY A 63 0.09 -4.58 12.22
CA GLY A 63 1.07 -5.52 12.75
C GLY A 63 1.09 -5.49 14.27
N PHE A 64 2.09 -6.16 14.86
CA PHE A 64 2.22 -6.24 16.32
C PHE A 64 2.68 -4.91 16.95
N ASP A 65 3.72 -4.29 16.38
CA ASP A 65 4.39 -3.08 16.89
C ASP A 65 4.12 -1.83 16.05
N ARG A 66 3.54 -2.00 14.86
CA ARG A 66 3.33 -0.93 13.87
C ARG A 66 2.16 -1.25 12.96
N THR A 67 1.70 -0.26 12.21
CA THR A 67 0.77 -0.45 11.10
C THR A 67 1.50 -0.30 9.76
N ASP A 68 1.38 -1.32 8.92
CA ASP A 68 1.86 -1.27 7.54
C ASP A 68 0.86 -0.53 6.67
N VAL A 69 1.28 0.59 6.09
CA VAL A 69 0.45 1.45 5.25
C VAL A 69 0.86 1.26 3.79
N PHE A 70 -0.07 0.79 2.98
CA PHE A 70 0.14 0.48 1.56
C PHE A 70 -0.43 1.59 0.71
N ILE A 71 0.43 2.25 -0.07
CA ILE A 71 0.03 3.33 -0.98
C ILE A 71 0.36 3.01 -2.43
N THR A 72 -0.49 3.48 -3.32
CA THR A 72 -0.24 3.48 -4.75
C THR A 72 0.01 4.90 -5.21
N ILE A 73 1.10 5.07 -5.96
CA ILE A 73 1.41 6.29 -6.68
C ILE A 73 1.23 5.98 -8.16
N ARG A 74 0.56 6.85 -8.89
CA ARG A 74 0.34 6.65 -10.32
C ARG A 74 0.98 7.78 -11.11
N ARG A 75 1.73 7.40 -12.14
CA ARG A 75 2.36 8.35 -13.07
C ARG A 75 1.29 9.14 -13.85
N PRO A 76 1.60 10.37 -14.27
CA PRO A 76 0.75 11.13 -15.16
C PRO A 76 0.48 10.37 -16.45
N ASP A 77 -0.73 10.52 -16.99
CA ASP A 77 -1.08 9.91 -18.27
C ASP A 77 -0.40 10.65 -19.43
N PRO A 78 0.45 9.96 -20.22
CA PRO A 78 1.19 10.60 -21.32
C PRO A 78 0.29 11.08 -22.47
N ALA A 79 -0.98 10.67 -22.52
CA ALA A 79 -1.95 11.17 -23.50
C ALA A 79 -2.35 12.63 -23.27
N TYR A 80 -2.02 13.20 -22.10
CA TYR A 80 -2.34 14.57 -21.72
C TYR A 80 -1.07 15.39 -21.48
N MET A 81 -1.16 16.69 -21.74
CA MET A 81 -0.09 17.63 -21.37
C MET A 81 -0.18 17.97 -19.88
N HIS A 82 0.93 17.80 -19.17
CA HIS A 82 1.06 18.14 -17.76
C HIS A 82 2.04 19.29 -17.57
N ALA A 83 1.70 20.19 -16.64
CA ALA A 83 2.60 21.27 -16.26
C ALA A 83 3.90 20.73 -15.65
N GLN A 84 5.03 21.26 -16.10
CA GLN A 84 6.37 20.92 -15.60
C GLN A 84 6.68 21.73 -14.34
N VAL A 85 5.85 21.54 -13.31
CA VAL A 85 5.98 22.19 -12.02
C VAL A 85 5.95 21.13 -10.92
N VAL A 86 6.82 21.29 -9.92
CA VAL A 86 6.82 20.43 -8.74
C VAL A 86 5.47 20.55 -8.03
N SER A 87 4.81 19.43 -7.77
CA SER A 87 3.52 19.40 -7.07
C SER A 87 3.65 18.64 -5.75
N THR A 88 2.85 19.06 -4.76
CA THR A 88 2.77 18.38 -3.47
C THR A 88 1.38 17.77 -3.30
N HIS A 89 1.33 16.48 -3.02
CA HIS A 89 0.09 15.77 -2.72
C HIS A 89 0.13 15.34 -1.26
N ARG A 90 -0.96 15.62 -0.54
CA ARG A 90 -1.13 15.24 0.87
C ARG A 90 -2.27 14.27 0.99
N MET A 91 -2.08 13.24 1.81
CA MET A 91 -3.09 12.25 2.10
C MET A 91 -3.01 11.83 3.56
N ASP A 92 -4.11 12.01 4.29
CA ASP A 92 -4.19 11.57 5.67
C ASP A 92 -4.45 10.07 5.74
N SER A 93 -3.73 9.40 6.62
CA SER A 93 -3.91 7.99 6.90
C SER A 93 -5.13 7.76 7.80
N SER A 94 -5.63 6.52 7.79
CA SER A 94 -6.63 6.08 8.75
C SER A 94 -6.04 5.73 10.12
N VAL A 95 -4.72 5.86 10.29
CA VAL A 95 -3.98 5.39 11.46
C VAL A 95 -3.76 6.56 12.42
N ASP A 96 -4.01 6.31 13.70
CA ASP A 96 -3.77 7.29 14.77
C ASP A 96 -2.28 7.64 14.83
N SER A 97 -1.97 8.93 14.97
CA SER A 97 -0.58 9.44 14.98
C SER A 97 0.30 8.83 16.09
N SER A 98 -0.30 8.27 17.15
CA SER A 98 0.42 7.58 18.23
C SER A 98 0.88 6.17 17.87
N THR A 99 0.35 5.58 16.78
CA THR A 99 0.72 4.23 16.34
C THR A 99 1.81 4.30 15.28
N PRO A 100 3.02 3.74 15.50
CA PRO A 100 4.08 3.76 14.49
C PRO A 100 3.61 3.17 13.15
N ILE A 101 4.00 3.79 12.04
CA ILE A 101 3.69 3.31 10.69
C ILE A 101 4.94 2.97 9.88
N ARG A 102 4.85 1.90 9.10
CA ARG A 102 5.80 1.58 8.02
C ARG A 102 5.11 1.80 6.69
N LEU A 103 5.66 2.70 5.88
CA LEU A 103 5.09 3.04 4.59
C LEU A 103 5.65 2.11 3.50
N LEU A 104 4.76 1.48 2.75
CA LEU A 104 5.09 0.66 1.59
C LEU A 104 4.39 1.25 0.36
N ALA A 105 5.17 1.50 -0.69
CA ALA A 105 4.70 2.21 -1.87
C ALA A 105 4.98 1.41 -3.15
N ARG A 106 4.11 1.60 -4.14
CA ARG A 106 4.34 1.14 -5.51
C ARG A 106 4.02 2.24 -6.51
N ILE A 107 4.55 2.11 -7.73
CA ILE A 107 4.36 3.10 -8.79
C ILE A 107 3.72 2.43 -10.00
N LEU A 108 2.49 2.81 -10.30
CA LEU A 108 1.77 2.32 -11.48
C LEU A 108 1.90 3.30 -12.63
N GLU A 109 1.95 2.76 -13.86
CA GLU A 109 1.67 3.56 -15.05
C GLU A 109 0.20 4.01 -15.06
N ALA A 110 -0.13 5.08 -15.80
CA ALA A 110 -1.45 5.70 -15.77
C ALA A 110 -2.61 4.71 -15.98
N GLN A 111 -2.45 3.73 -16.87
CA GLN A 111 -3.48 2.74 -17.20
C GLN A 111 -3.20 1.35 -16.61
N GLU A 112 -2.17 1.22 -15.77
CA GLU A 112 -1.77 -0.09 -15.24
C GLU A 112 -2.70 -0.57 -14.12
N ARG A 113 -2.99 -1.87 -14.15
CA ARG A 113 -3.79 -2.54 -13.14
C ARG A 113 -2.94 -2.90 -11.91
N PRO A 114 -3.42 -2.63 -10.69
CA PRO A 114 -2.59 -2.78 -9.49
C PRO A 114 -2.18 -4.22 -9.12
N LEU A 115 -2.78 -5.26 -9.69
CA LEU A 115 -2.62 -6.64 -9.20
C LEU A 115 -1.22 -7.25 -9.36
N ARG A 116 -0.35 -6.65 -10.18
CA ARG A 116 0.93 -7.28 -10.58
C ARG A 116 2.14 -6.73 -9.86
N GLN A 117 2.06 -5.51 -9.34
CA GLN A 117 3.22 -4.83 -8.82
C GLN A 117 3.40 -5.00 -7.31
N PRO A 118 4.62 -5.34 -6.86
CA PRO A 118 4.93 -5.41 -5.44
C PRO A 118 4.99 -4.01 -4.82
N PHE A 119 4.72 -3.95 -3.51
CA PHE A 119 4.97 -2.76 -2.70
C PHE A 119 6.39 -2.81 -2.14
N ASN A 120 7.10 -1.69 -2.27
CA ASN A 120 8.48 -1.53 -1.83
C ASN A 120 8.52 -0.67 -0.56
N PRO A 121 9.36 -1.00 0.43
CA PRO A 121 9.52 -0.18 1.62
C PRO A 121 10.05 1.21 1.26
N VAL A 122 9.42 2.24 1.81
CA VAL A 122 9.92 3.61 1.74
C VAL A 122 10.95 3.79 2.86
N GLN A 123 12.15 4.23 2.50
CA GLN A 123 13.17 4.58 3.48
C GLN A 123 12.72 5.83 4.22
N GLN A 124 12.36 5.68 5.48
CA GLN A 124 12.13 6.82 6.37
C GLN A 124 13.51 7.34 6.80
N PRO A 125 13.74 8.67 6.79
CA PRO A 125 14.92 9.22 7.42
C PRO A 125 14.90 8.82 8.90
N THR A 126 15.95 8.14 9.34
CA THR A 126 16.15 7.87 10.77
C THR A 126 16.26 9.22 11.49
N PRO A 127 15.49 9.45 12.57
CA PRO A 127 15.60 10.68 13.34
C PRO A 127 16.98 10.86 13.97
#